data_AF-A0A098FZL7-F1
#
_entry.id   AF-A0A098FZL7-F1
#
_cell.length_a   1.000
_cell.length_b   1.000
_cell.length_c   1.000
_cell.angle_alpha   90.00
_cell.angle_beta   90.00
_cell.angle_gamma   90.00
#
_symmetry.space_group_name_H-M   'P 1'
#
loop_
_entity.id
_entity.type
_entity.pdbx_description
1 polymer ?
#
loop_
_entity_poly.entity_id
_entity_poly.type
_entity_poly.pdbx_seq_one_letter_code
_entity_poly.pdbx_strand_id
1 'polypeptide(L)'
;MTPVIRHLQSNFLNLSLFAEQQPQHWSFDKSIKQLGPELYTKLVAMHPVVNMEYSILCSQIQHNLSFPERVKKEHLIEQLTAALMIAELLEQLHHHYLAVPREVARLRRHQAIYRSMLTELAGYSFSTESPNTENVDVGLSLSQLVRENTALANWFRLLLTRSKRLFNLLELVGTGSEAYSRFVAMLDQYTNPFFAYLAWCFFLPRFVTNMFLLLKHTIPGFWMEEKEKSLDWCTRFVAQIQRRWFELGNDVVWITVGLLNCFLFIGPLAPVSIYLTVAAFAFDIANTSFRAYIELNRLFELQEYYTALWGKEENEESRQAIKEYQNYITHRIQFEQLRLWLSVANAVAVFLSMSLALPFLVSSPVIPFIGAAFLIAVWVASYTLTQMLEQHRPNDIVEKPANVSKLGFFAQKEKVPSSMLVDKEPTPELEDTSPSAICSPCC
;
A
#
# COMPACT_ATOMS: atom_id res chain seq x y z
N MET A 1 -22.02 -9.71 15.01
CA MET A 1 -21.31 -10.30 13.84
C MET A 1 -20.88 -9.19 12.92
N THR A 2 -19.59 -9.08 12.62
CA THR A 2 -19.05 -7.92 11.91
C THR A 2 -19.46 -7.86 10.43
N PRO A 3 -19.47 -6.66 9.82
CA PRO A 3 -19.75 -6.49 8.40
C PRO A 3 -18.81 -7.31 7.50
N VAL A 4 -17.54 -7.41 7.92
CA VAL A 4 -16.48 -8.11 7.21
C VAL A 4 -16.70 -9.62 7.18
N ILE A 5 -17.13 -10.22 8.30
CA ILE A 5 -17.45 -11.65 8.33
C ILE A 5 -18.62 -11.96 7.39
N ARG A 6 -19.63 -11.08 7.32
CA ARG A 6 -20.76 -11.24 6.39
C ARG A 6 -20.31 -11.21 4.93
N HIS A 7 -19.37 -10.34 4.58
CA HIS A 7 -18.80 -10.28 3.23
C HIS A 7 -18.00 -11.54 2.87
N LEU A 8 -17.24 -12.09 3.81
CA LEU A 8 -16.54 -13.35 3.59
C LEU A 8 -17.51 -14.51 3.43
N GLN A 9 -18.57 -14.57 4.25
CA GLN A 9 -19.57 -15.64 4.16
C GLN A 9 -20.39 -15.58 2.86
N SER A 10 -20.75 -14.38 2.37
CA SER A 10 -21.48 -14.23 1.12
C SER A 10 -20.68 -14.69 -0.09
N ASN A 11 -19.35 -14.48 -0.06
CA ASN A 11 -18.46 -14.92 -1.12
C ASN A 11 -17.98 -16.37 -0.98
N PHE A 12 -17.94 -16.89 0.25
CA PHE A 12 -17.41 -18.21 0.58
C PHE A 12 -18.36 -18.91 1.55
N LEU A 13 -19.42 -19.51 1.02
CA LEU A 13 -20.43 -20.25 1.79
C LEU A 13 -19.81 -21.33 2.69
N ASN A 14 -18.69 -21.93 2.29
CA ASN A 14 -18.01 -22.96 3.10
C ASN A 14 -17.29 -22.40 4.34
N LEU A 15 -17.06 -21.08 4.44
CA LEU A 15 -16.46 -20.46 5.63
C LEU A 15 -17.48 -20.27 6.78
N SER A 16 -18.79 -20.22 6.48
CA SER A 16 -19.82 -19.98 7.49
C SER A 16 -19.96 -21.14 8.49
N LEU A 17 -19.74 -22.37 8.04
CA LEU A 17 -19.88 -23.58 8.87
C LEU A 17 -18.88 -23.68 10.03
N PHE A 18 -17.79 -22.91 9.99
CA PHE A 18 -16.67 -23.04 10.93
C PHE A 18 -16.53 -21.87 11.91
N ALA A 19 -17.31 -20.80 11.74
CA ALA A 19 -17.29 -19.63 12.63
C ALA A 19 -18.16 -19.81 13.90
N GLU A 20 -19.06 -20.81 13.91
CA GLU A 20 -20.10 -20.97 14.94
C GLU A 20 -19.79 -21.99 16.05
N GLN A 21 -18.63 -22.67 16.03
CA GLN A 21 -18.35 -23.74 16.97
C GLN A 21 -17.57 -23.23 18.20
N GLN A 22 -18.34 -22.93 19.26
CA GLN A 22 -17.96 -22.59 20.64
C GLN A 22 -17.20 -21.26 20.86
N PRO A 23 -17.81 -20.26 21.54
CA PRO A 23 -17.26 -18.90 21.67
C PRO A 23 -15.99 -18.77 22.54
N GLN A 24 -15.53 -19.84 23.22
CA GLN A 24 -14.37 -19.80 24.12
C GLN A 24 -13.19 -20.70 23.69
N HIS A 25 -13.41 -21.60 22.72
CA HIS A 25 -12.39 -22.49 22.19
C HIS A 25 -12.16 -22.20 20.71
N TRP A 26 -11.03 -21.58 20.38
CA TRP A 26 -10.69 -21.27 18.99
C TRP A 26 -10.35 -22.56 18.22
N SER A 27 -11.08 -22.81 17.13
CA SER A 27 -10.92 -23.99 16.26
C SER A 27 -10.75 -23.65 14.77
N PHE A 28 -10.80 -22.36 14.40
CA PHE A 28 -10.77 -21.92 13.00
C PHE A 28 -9.46 -22.30 12.29
N ASP A 29 -8.35 -22.32 13.02
CA ASP A 29 -7.03 -22.72 12.55
C ASP A 29 -6.96 -24.18 12.06
N LYS A 30 -7.76 -25.07 12.66
CA LYS A 30 -7.88 -26.47 12.25
C LYS A 30 -8.83 -26.60 11.07
N SER A 31 -9.97 -25.92 11.13
CA SER A 31 -11.00 -25.92 10.10
C SER A 31 -10.47 -25.43 8.75
N ILE A 32 -9.66 -24.38 8.75
CA ILE A 32 -9.13 -23.79 7.52
C ILE A 32 -8.21 -24.74 6.74
N LYS A 33 -7.48 -25.62 7.45
CA LYS A 33 -6.59 -26.61 6.84
C LYS A 33 -7.35 -27.73 6.14
N GLN A 34 -8.63 -27.92 6.47
CA GLN A 34 -9.50 -28.92 5.86
C GLN A 34 -10.22 -28.41 4.60
N LEU A 35 -10.12 -27.11 4.30
CA LEU A 35 -10.75 -26.52 3.12
C LEU A 35 -10.07 -27.02 1.84
N GLY A 36 -10.89 -27.41 0.86
CA GLY A 36 -10.43 -27.97 -0.41
C GLY A 36 -9.88 -26.92 -1.39
N PRO A 37 -9.21 -27.38 -2.48
CA PRO A 37 -8.57 -26.51 -3.46
C PRO A 37 -9.53 -25.57 -4.18
N GLU A 38 -10.80 -25.96 -4.38
CA GLU A 38 -11.82 -25.13 -5.04
C GLU A 38 -12.03 -23.78 -4.37
N LEU A 39 -12.07 -23.75 -3.03
CA LEU A 39 -12.20 -22.51 -2.26
C LEU A 39 -10.95 -21.64 -2.44
N TYR A 40 -9.76 -22.25 -2.41
CA TYR A 40 -8.50 -21.54 -2.60
C TYR A 40 -8.33 -21.03 -4.02
N THR A 41 -8.84 -21.71 -5.06
CA THR A 41 -8.88 -21.19 -6.43
C THR A 41 -9.62 -19.85 -6.49
N LYS A 42 -10.81 -19.77 -5.87
CA LYS A 42 -11.58 -18.52 -5.82
C LYS A 42 -10.89 -17.46 -4.95
N LEU A 43 -10.36 -17.87 -3.80
CA LEU A 43 -9.68 -16.97 -2.86
C LEU A 43 -8.40 -16.38 -3.45
N VAL A 44 -7.63 -17.16 -4.22
CA VAL A 44 -6.45 -16.69 -4.96
C VAL A 44 -6.83 -15.59 -5.93
N ALA A 45 -7.95 -15.70 -6.66
CA ALA A 45 -8.38 -14.64 -7.57
C ALA A 45 -8.81 -13.35 -6.83
N MET A 46 -9.41 -13.49 -5.65
CA MET A 46 -9.93 -12.40 -4.83
C MET A 46 -8.94 -11.85 -3.79
N HIS A 47 -7.75 -12.45 -3.67
CA HIS A 47 -6.78 -12.11 -2.62
C HIS A 47 -6.44 -10.61 -2.51
N PRO A 48 -6.41 -9.78 -3.58
CA PRO A 48 -6.12 -8.36 -3.44
C PRO A 48 -7.24 -7.63 -2.69
N VAL A 49 -8.50 -8.02 -2.91
CA VAL A 49 -9.67 -7.43 -2.25
C VAL A 49 -9.71 -7.84 -0.78
N VAL A 50 -9.46 -9.12 -0.48
CA VAL A 50 -9.42 -9.61 0.91
C VAL A 50 -8.27 -8.97 1.69
N ASN A 51 -7.09 -8.81 1.08
CA ASN A 51 -5.97 -8.08 1.69
C ASN A 51 -6.32 -6.61 1.97
N MET A 52 -7.05 -5.96 1.07
CA MET A 52 -7.48 -4.57 1.22
C MET A 52 -8.49 -4.42 2.35
N GLU A 53 -9.49 -5.30 2.41
CA GLU A 53 -10.49 -5.36 3.47
C GLU A 53 -9.85 -5.61 4.84
N TYR A 54 -8.87 -6.53 4.90
CA TYR A 54 -8.06 -6.78 6.08
C TYR A 54 -7.30 -5.54 6.54
N SER A 55 -6.68 -4.82 5.60
CA SER A 55 -5.96 -3.57 5.87
C SER A 55 -6.87 -2.51 6.50
N ILE A 56 -8.06 -2.31 5.93
CA ILE A 56 -9.06 -1.36 6.43
C ILE A 56 -9.53 -1.75 7.83
N LEU A 57 -9.76 -3.05 8.07
CA LEU A 57 -10.10 -3.56 9.41
C LEU A 57 -8.97 -3.34 10.42
N CYS A 58 -7.71 -3.49 10.01
CA CYS A 58 -6.56 -3.19 10.87
C CYS A 58 -6.52 -1.72 11.26
N SER A 59 -6.73 -0.79 10.32
CA SER A 59 -6.82 0.65 10.61
C SER A 59 -7.97 0.98 11.57
N GLN A 60 -9.13 0.33 11.40
CA GLN A 60 -10.27 0.49 12.32
C GLN A 60 -9.93 0.01 13.73
N ILE A 61 -9.34 -1.19 13.86
CA ILE A 61 -8.92 -1.74 15.15
C ILE A 61 -7.90 -0.82 15.82
N GLN A 62 -6.91 -0.34 15.07
CA GLN A 62 -5.90 0.55 15.60
C GLN A 62 -6.51 1.85 16.12
N HIS A 63 -7.39 2.49 15.35
CA HIS A 63 -8.10 3.69 15.79
C HIS A 63 -8.91 3.42 17.07
N ASN A 64 -9.62 2.31 17.13
CA ASN A 64 -10.40 1.91 18.31
C ASN A 64 -9.53 1.64 19.54
N LEU A 65 -8.34 1.08 19.35
CA LEU A 65 -7.35 0.87 20.41
C LEU A 65 -6.70 2.19 20.88
N SER A 66 -6.58 3.19 20.01
CA SER A 66 -6.10 4.53 20.37
C SER A 66 -7.13 5.33 21.19
N PHE A 67 -8.43 5.05 21.02
CA PHE A 67 -9.52 5.74 21.72
C PHE A 67 -10.44 4.76 22.47
N PRO A 68 -9.93 4.06 23.49
CA PRO A 68 -10.63 2.94 24.12
C PRO A 68 -11.92 3.36 24.85
N GLU A 69 -12.04 4.61 25.27
CA GLU A 69 -13.23 5.13 25.98
C GLU A 69 -14.47 5.25 25.07
N ARG A 70 -14.30 5.23 23.75
CA ARG A 70 -15.39 5.45 22.78
C ARG A 70 -16.01 4.16 22.23
N VAL A 71 -15.44 3.00 22.54
CA VAL A 71 -15.79 1.73 21.88
C VAL A 71 -16.29 0.72 22.88
N LYS A 72 -17.45 0.11 22.60
CA LYS A 72 -17.97 -1.02 23.38
C LYS A 72 -16.98 -2.20 23.29
N LYS A 73 -16.65 -2.79 24.43
CA LYS A 73 -15.72 -3.93 24.53
C LYS A 73 -16.14 -5.11 23.62
N GLU A 74 -17.43 -5.40 23.57
CA GLU A 74 -18.00 -6.45 22.71
C GLU A 74 -17.70 -6.22 21.24
N HIS A 75 -17.85 -4.97 20.77
CA HIS A 75 -17.58 -4.61 19.37
C HIS A 75 -16.10 -4.77 19.01
N LEU A 76 -15.19 -4.40 19.93
CA LEU A 76 -13.76 -4.63 19.75
C LEU A 76 -13.41 -6.12 19.68
N ILE A 77 -14.04 -6.96 20.52
CA ILE A 77 -13.86 -8.41 20.49
C ILE A 77 -14.31 -8.97 19.14
N GLU A 78 -15.48 -8.54 18.63
CA GLU A 78 -15.95 -8.99 17.31
C GLU A 78 -14.99 -8.59 16.17
N GLN A 79 -14.46 -7.36 16.19
CA GLN A 79 -13.48 -6.89 15.21
C GLN A 79 -12.17 -7.69 15.27
N LEU A 80 -11.66 -7.96 16.48
CA LEU A 80 -10.45 -8.75 16.69
C LEU A 80 -10.65 -10.20 16.23
N THR A 81 -11.81 -10.79 16.48
CA THR A 81 -12.17 -12.12 15.97
C THR A 81 -12.19 -12.13 14.44
N ALA A 82 -12.85 -11.14 13.81
CA ALA A 82 -12.86 -11.02 12.35
C ALA A 82 -11.46 -10.85 11.75
N ALA A 83 -10.62 -10.02 12.37
CA ALA A 83 -9.24 -9.81 11.94
C ALA A 83 -8.39 -11.06 12.10
N LEU A 84 -8.58 -11.83 13.18
CA LEU A 84 -7.89 -13.09 13.37
C LEU A 84 -8.30 -14.13 12.31
N MET A 85 -9.60 -14.26 12.01
CA MET A 85 -10.08 -15.15 10.94
C MET A 85 -9.45 -14.81 9.59
N ILE A 86 -9.47 -13.53 9.20
CA ILE A 86 -8.88 -13.10 7.92
C ILE A 86 -7.37 -13.30 7.93
N ALA A 87 -6.69 -13.02 9.04
CA ALA A 87 -5.26 -13.20 9.14
C ALA A 87 -4.85 -14.67 9.02
N GLU A 88 -5.62 -15.61 9.58
CA GLU A 88 -5.40 -17.06 9.41
C GLU A 88 -5.70 -17.51 7.98
N LEU A 89 -6.75 -16.98 7.36
CA LEU A 89 -7.09 -17.24 5.95
C LEU A 89 -6.02 -16.76 4.97
N LEU A 90 -5.58 -15.52 5.13
CA LEU A 90 -4.53 -14.95 4.31
C LEU A 90 -3.19 -15.64 4.59
N GLU A 91 -2.90 -16.08 5.81
CA GLU A 91 -1.66 -16.77 6.12
C GLU A 91 -1.58 -18.10 5.39
N GLN A 92 -2.62 -18.91 5.48
CA GLN A 92 -2.72 -20.19 4.77
C GLN A 92 -2.62 -20.01 3.25
N LEU A 93 -3.26 -18.95 2.71
CA LEU A 93 -3.19 -18.59 1.30
C LEU A 93 -1.77 -18.19 0.87
N HIS A 94 -1.12 -17.30 1.63
CA HIS A 94 0.21 -16.80 1.29
C HIS A 94 1.29 -17.85 1.52
N HIS A 95 1.10 -18.76 2.47
CA HIS A 95 2.06 -19.82 2.77
C HIS A 95 2.05 -20.89 1.68
N HIS A 96 0.87 -21.45 1.38
CA HIS A 96 0.77 -22.67 0.59
C HIS A 96 0.42 -22.48 -0.89
N TYR A 97 -0.16 -21.33 -1.26
CA TYR A 97 -0.68 -21.11 -2.62
C TYR A 97 -0.01 -19.96 -3.35
N LEU A 98 0.33 -18.87 -2.65
CA LEU A 98 1.02 -17.72 -3.25
C LEU A 98 2.54 -17.71 -2.98
N ALA A 99 3.01 -18.55 -2.05
CA ALA A 99 4.40 -18.67 -1.59
C ALA A 99 5.07 -17.31 -1.32
N VAL A 100 4.53 -16.57 -0.35
CA VAL A 100 5.00 -15.22 0.05
C VAL A 100 5.43 -15.20 1.52
N PRO A 101 6.66 -15.65 1.83
CA PRO A 101 7.16 -15.80 3.21
C PRO A 101 7.00 -14.55 4.09
N ARG A 102 7.24 -13.37 3.54
CA ARG A 102 7.12 -12.10 4.28
C ARG A 102 5.68 -11.80 4.74
N GLU A 103 4.69 -12.12 3.91
CA GLU A 103 3.29 -11.87 4.24
C GLU A 103 2.85 -12.84 5.33
N VAL A 104 3.29 -14.08 5.24
CA VAL A 104 3.12 -15.10 6.28
C VAL A 104 3.71 -14.61 7.60
N ALA A 105 4.96 -14.14 7.62
CA ALA A 105 5.59 -13.61 8.83
C ALA A 105 4.84 -12.41 9.43
N ARG A 106 4.41 -11.47 8.58
CA ARG A 106 3.60 -10.31 8.99
C ARG A 106 2.28 -10.76 9.62
N LEU A 107 1.56 -11.66 8.96
CA LEU A 107 0.25 -12.15 9.40
C LEU A 107 0.38 -12.95 10.69
N ARG A 108 1.39 -13.81 10.84
CA ARG A 108 1.66 -14.53 12.10
C ARG A 108 1.94 -13.61 13.27
N ARG A 109 2.67 -12.49 13.05
CA ARG A 109 2.86 -11.45 14.07
C ARG A 109 1.51 -10.83 14.48
N HIS A 110 0.67 -10.48 13.51
CA HIS A 110 -0.66 -9.93 13.80
C HIS A 110 -1.55 -10.94 14.54
N GLN A 111 -1.55 -12.22 14.12
CA GLN A 111 -2.28 -13.30 14.81
C GLN A 111 -1.84 -13.42 16.27
N ALA A 112 -0.54 -13.39 16.56
CA ALA A 112 -0.04 -13.44 17.94
C ALA A 112 -0.56 -12.26 18.78
N ILE A 113 -0.58 -11.06 18.20
CA ILE A 113 -1.11 -9.85 18.84
C ILE A 113 -2.62 -10.01 19.11
N TYR A 114 -3.41 -10.43 18.12
CA TYR A 114 -4.87 -10.63 18.28
C TYR A 114 -5.21 -11.72 19.29
N ARG A 115 -4.52 -12.87 19.25
CA ARG A 115 -4.72 -13.96 20.22
C ARG A 115 -4.43 -13.51 21.64
N SER A 116 -3.35 -12.75 21.84
CA SER A 116 -3.04 -12.18 23.16
C SER A 116 -4.14 -11.25 23.66
N MET A 117 -4.66 -10.36 22.80
CA MET A 117 -5.73 -9.42 23.18
C MET A 117 -7.07 -10.13 23.42
N LEU A 118 -7.43 -11.14 22.61
CA LEU A 118 -8.66 -11.92 22.79
C LEU A 118 -8.61 -12.76 24.08
N THR A 119 -7.45 -13.28 24.45
CA THR A 119 -7.24 -13.98 25.72
C THR A 119 -7.46 -13.01 26.90
N GLU A 120 -6.86 -11.81 26.85
CA GLU A 120 -6.96 -10.81 27.92
C GLU A 120 -8.36 -10.17 28.04
N LEU A 121 -9.04 -9.95 26.92
CA LEU A 121 -10.33 -9.23 26.90
C LEU A 121 -11.53 -10.15 27.09
N ALA A 122 -11.51 -11.34 26.49
CA ALA A 122 -12.66 -12.23 26.37
C ALA A 122 -12.43 -13.65 26.91
N GLY A 123 -11.23 -13.97 27.39
CA GLY A 123 -10.92 -15.28 27.96
C GLY A 123 -10.87 -16.42 26.94
N TYR A 124 -10.61 -16.11 25.67
CA TYR A 124 -10.46 -17.13 24.63
C TYR A 124 -9.29 -18.06 24.97
N SER A 125 -9.52 -19.35 24.77
CA SER A 125 -8.46 -20.36 24.80
C SER A 125 -8.08 -20.76 23.38
N PHE A 126 -6.78 -20.80 23.13
CA PHE A 126 -6.21 -21.21 21.86
C PHE A 126 -5.48 -22.54 22.08
N SER A 127 -5.55 -23.45 21.10
CA SER A 127 -4.81 -24.71 21.16
C SER A 127 -3.31 -24.42 21.32
N THR A 128 -2.66 -25.08 22.28
CA THR A 128 -1.22 -24.95 22.57
C THR A 128 -0.33 -25.43 21.42
N GLU A 129 -0.91 -26.16 20.46
CA GLU A 129 -0.36 -26.37 19.11
C GLU A 129 -0.38 -25.04 18.35
N SER A 130 0.52 -24.14 18.75
CA SER A 130 0.88 -22.97 17.99
C SER A 130 1.16 -23.40 16.54
N PRO A 131 0.51 -22.81 15.51
CA PRO A 131 0.86 -23.05 14.11
C PRO A 131 2.28 -22.54 13.76
N ASN A 132 3.04 -22.02 14.72
CA ASN A 132 4.36 -21.40 14.53
C ASN A 132 5.56 -22.35 14.68
N THR A 133 5.43 -23.66 14.47
CA THR A 133 6.61 -24.55 14.60
C THR A 133 7.56 -24.46 13.41
N GLU A 134 7.06 -24.17 12.22
CA GLU A 134 7.94 -23.90 11.08
C GLU A 134 8.31 -22.42 11.04
N ASN A 135 9.53 -22.10 11.47
CA ASN A 135 10.16 -20.82 11.17
C ASN A 135 10.14 -20.63 9.66
N VAL A 136 9.26 -19.73 9.19
CA VAL A 136 9.26 -19.32 7.79
C VAL A 136 10.54 -18.56 7.57
N ASP A 137 11.45 -19.14 6.81
CA ASP A 137 12.67 -18.45 6.40
C ASP A 137 12.25 -17.26 5.52
N VAL A 138 12.19 -16.09 6.15
CA VAL A 138 11.89 -14.85 5.45
C VAL A 138 13.03 -14.52 4.48
N GLY A 139 14.25 -15.03 4.74
CA GLY A 139 15.43 -14.97 3.90
C GLY A 139 15.81 -13.58 3.39
N LEU A 140 17.00 -13.47 2.80
CA LEU A 140 17.27 -12.37 1.86
C LEU A 140 16.60 -12.74 0.54
N SER A 141 15.31 -12.46 0.38
CA SER A 141 14.66 -12.69 -0.90
C SER A 141 15.27 -11.75 -1.95
N LEU A 142 16.01 -12.32 -2.91
CA LEU A 142 16.66 -11.56 -4.00
C LEU A 142 15.67 -10.60 -4.67
N SER A 143 14.42 -11.04 -4.84
CA SER A 143 13.34 -10.21 -5.38
C SER A 143 13.05 -8.96 -4.56
N GLN A 144 13.04 -9.05 -3.24
CA GLN A 144 12.84 -7.89 -2.38
C GLN A 144 14.04 -6.96 -2.43
N LEU A 145 15.26 -7.50 -2.33
CA LEU A 145 16.48 -6.70 -2.43
C LEU A 145 16.52 -5.92 -3.75
N VAL A 146 16.21 -6.59 -4.86
CA VAL A 146 16.11 -5.96 -6.18
C VAL A 146 15.02 -4.89 -6.17
N ARG A 147 13.83 -5.17 -5.63
CA ARG A 147 12.72 -4.19 -5.63
C ARG A 147 13.03 -2.94 -4.81
N GLU A 148 13.56 -3.10 -3.60
CA GLU A 148 13.90 -2.00 -2.70
C GLU A 148 15.06 -1.17 -3.24
N ASN A 149 16.13 -1.82 -3.70
CA ASN A 149 17.27 -1.13 -4.31
C ASN A 149 16.84 -0.42 -5.60
N THR A 150 15.99 -1.03 -6.43
CA THR A 150 15.45 -0.38 -7.64
C THR A 150 14.66 0.88 -7.29
N ALA A 151 13.80 0.84 -6.26
CA ALA A 151 13.01 1.99 -5.85
C ALA A 151 13.88 3.17 -5.39
N LEU A 152 14.90 2.90 -4.58
CA LEU A 152 15.84 3.93 -4.11
C LEU A 152 16.73 4.45 -5.24
N ALA A 153 17.35 3.55 -6.00
CA ALA A 153 18.24 3.90 -7.10
C ALA A 153 17.51 4.63 -8.24
N ASN A 154 16.20 4.42 -8.42
CA ASN A 154 15.42 5.13 -9.43
C ASN A 154 15.43 6.66 -9.20
N TRP A 155 15.34 7.11 -7.95
CA TRP A 155 15.36 8.53 -7.62
C TRP A 155 16.67 9.19 -8.05
N PHE A 156 17.80 8.56 -7.72
CA PHE A 156 19.13 9.02 -8.11
C PHE A 156 19.35 8.94 -9.62
N ARG A 157 18.93 7.85 -10.27
CA ARG A 157 18.99 7.69 -11.72
C ARG A 157 18.25 8.83 -12.43
N LEU A 158 17.02 9.13 -12.01
CA LEU A 158 16.21 10.20 -12.58
C LEU A 158 16.86 11.57 -12.37
N LEU A 159 17.35 11.86 -11.16
CA LEU A 159 18.05 13.12 -10.89
C LEU A 159 19.30 13.26 -11.78
N LEU A 160 20.17 12.25 -11.83
CA LEU A 160 21.40 12.28 -12.61
C LEU A 160 21.14 12.44 -14.11
N THR A 161 20.22 11.65 -14.67
CA THR A 161 19.88 11.70 -16.10
C THR A 161 19.23 13.04 -16.49
N ARG A 162 18.33 13.57 -15.65
CA ARG A 162 17.66 14.86 -15.89
C ARG A 162 18.63 16.04 -15.74
N SER A 163 19.50 16.02 -14.73
CA SER A 163 20.54 17.05 -14.54
C SER A 163 21.56 17.06 -15.66
N LYS A 164 22.03 15.89 -16.11
CA LYS A 164 22.92 15.79 -17.28
C LYS A 164 22.28 16.41 -18.52
N ARG A 165 21.00 16.15 -18.75
CA ARG A 165 20.26 16.77 -19.87
C ARG A 165 20.18 18.29 -19.76
N LEU A 166 19.94 18.82 -18.56
CA LEU A 166 19.92 20.27 -18.34
C LEU A 166 21.28 20.90 -18.67
N PHE A 167 22.40 20.29 -18.22
CA PHE A 167 23.74 20.79 -18.52
C PHE A 167 24.03 20.80 -20.03
N ASN A 168 23.71 19.72 -20.74
CA ASN A 168 23.92 19.66 -22.19
C ASN A 168 23.12 20.75 -22.93
N LEU A 169 21.92 21.10 -22.45
CA LEU A 169 21.09 22.13 -23.06
C LEU A 169 21.47 23.56 -22.63
N LEU A 170 22.06 23.72 -21.44
CA LEU A 170 22.57 25.01 -20.98
C LEU A 170 23.73 25.50 -21.84
N GLU A 171 24.55 24.57 -22.36
CA GLU A 171 25.62 24.87 -23.33
C GLU A 171 25.04 25.56 -24.58
N LEU A 172 23.94 25.03 -25.10
CA LEU A 172 23.28 25.49 -26.32
C LEU A 172 22.54 26.82 -26.16
N VAL A 173 22.15 27.21 -24.94
CA VAL A 173 21.25 28.35 -24.71
C VAL A 173 21.96 29.62 -24.25
N GLY A 174 23.10 29.59 -23.56
CA GLY A 174 23.56 30.86 -22.99
C GLY A 174 24.85 30.93 -22.21
N THR A 175 25.79 30.01 -22.36
CA THR A 175 27.10 30.20 -21.69
C THR A 175 28.10 30.93 -22.56
N GLY A 176 28.11 30.72 -23.89
CA GLY A 176 29.09 31.34 -24.81
C GLY A 176 30.56 31.17 -24.40
N SER A 177 30.81 30.32 -23.40
CA SER A 177 32.06 30.20 -22.66
C SER A 177 32.73 28.93 -23.12
N GLU A 178 33.87 29.08 -23.78
CA GLU A 178 34.64 27.93 -24.26
C GLU A 178 35.02 26.97 -23.14
N ALA A 179 35.25 27.49 -21.92
CA ALA A 179 35.56 26.67 -20.76
C ALA A 179 34.39 25.74 -20.39
N TYR A 180 33.15 26.23 -20.47
CA TYR A 180 31.95 25.44 -20.20
C TYR A 180 31.74 24.37 -21.28
N SER A 181 31.86 24.74 -22.56
CA SER A 181 31.76 23.78 -23.68
C SER A 181 32.80 22.66 -23.60
N ARG A 182 34.05 22.98 -23.27
CA ARG A 182 35.11 21.96 -23.07
C ARG A 182 34.79 21.03 -21.90
N PHE A 183 34.25 21.59 -20.81
CA PHE A 183 33.80 20.78 -19.67
C PHE A 183 32.65 19.83 -20.05
N VAL A 184 31.62 20.32 -20.75
CA VAL A 184 30.49 19.50 -21.19
C VAL A 184 30.96 18.42 -22.18
N ALA A 185 31.84 18.74 -23.12
CA ALA A 185 32.41 17.77 -24.05
C ALA A 185 33.19 16.64 -23.33
N MET A 186 34.01 17.00 -22.32
CA MET A 186 34.70 16.01 -21.49
C MET A 186 33.70 15.13 -20.72
N LEU A 187 32.67 15.75 -20.12
CA LEU A 187 31.62 15.03 -19.40
C LEU A 187 30.88 14.05 -20.33
N ASP A 188 30.54 14.49 -21.54
CA ASP A 188 29.78 13.70 -22.52
C ASP A 188 30.55 12.48 -23.01
N GLN A 189 31.86 12.56 -23.15
CA GLN A 189 32.71 11.43 -23.55
C GLN A 189 32.52 10.21 -22.64
N TYR A 190 32.35 10.42 -21.33
CA TYR A 190 32.17 9.34 -20.36
C TYR A 190 30.69 9.08 -20.05
N THR A 191 29.89 10.14 -19.94
CA THR A 191 28.51 10.00 -19.46
C THR A 191 27.55 9.52 -20.54
N ASN A 192 27.76 9.84 -21.83
CA ASN A 192 26.90 9.33 -22.90
C ASN A 192 26.88 7.79 -22.99
N PRO A 193 28.03 7.10 -23.09
CA PRO A 193 28.02 5.65 -23.12
C PRO A 193 27.47 5.08 -21.81
N PHE A 194 27.87 5.64 -20.66
CA PHE A 194 27.36 5.20 -19.36
C PHE A 194 25.83 5.27 -19.26
N PHE A 195 25.22 6.40 -19.62
CA PHE A 195 23.76 6.55 -19.55
C PHE A 195 23.01 5.71 -20.58
N ALA A 196 23.62 5.44 -21.75
CA ALA A 196 23.04 4.54 -22.74
C ALA A 196 22.93 3.10 -22.19
N TYR A 197 23.97 2.59 -21.54
CA TYR A 197 23.92 1.29 -20.86
C TYR A 197 22.99 1.30 -19.64
N LEU A 198 23.07 2.36 -18.81
CA LEU A 198 22.23 2.49 -17.62
C LEU A 198 20.73 2.46 -17.97
N ALA A 199 20.34 2.98 -19.13
CA ALA A 199 18.95 3.06 -19.57
C ALA A 199 18.23 1.70 -19.63
N TRP A 200 18.93 0.60 -19.95
CA TRP A 200 18.35 -0.74 -19.98
C TRP A 200 18.84 -1.62 -18.83
N CYS A 201 20.13 -1.51 -18.44
CA CYS A 201 20.70 -2.29 -17.34
C CYS A 201 19.97 -2.04 -16.02
N PHE A 202 19.42 -0.85 -15.82
CA PHE A 202 18.68 -0.51 -14.60
C PHE A 202 17.42 -1.35 -14.40
N PHE A 203 16.68 -1.64 -15.48
CA PHE A 203 15.40 -2.36 -15.41
C PHE A 203 15.58 -3.88 -15.47
N LEU A 204 16.71 -4.35 -16.00
CA LEU A 204 16.97 -5.77 -16.23
C LEU A 204 16.91 -6.64 -14.95
N PRO A 205 17.52 -6.26 -13.80
CA PRO A 205 17.43 -7.07 -12.59
C PRO A 205 16.00 -7.31 -12.11
N ARG A 206 15.16 -6.25 -12.14
CA ARG A 206 13.74 -6.34 -11.75
C ARG A 206 12.96 -7.21 -12.72
N PHE A 207 13.17 -7.03 -14.03
CA PHE A 207 12.56 -7.86 -15.06
C PHE A 207 12.89 -9.34 -14.89
N VAL A 208 14.18 -9.69 -14.82
CA VAL A 208 14.65 -11.09 -14.70
C VAL A 208 14.07 -11.73 -13.45
N THR A 209 14.08 -11.01 -12.33
CA THR A 209 13.57 -11.56 -11.07
C THR A 209 12.05 -11.77 -11.11
N ASN A 210 11.29 -10.81 -11.63
CA ASN A 210 9.84 -10.93 -11.77
C ASN A 210 9.46 -12.03 -12.78
N MET A 211 10.19 -12.16 -13.88
CA MET A 211 9.99 -13.22 -14.87
C MET A 211 10.33 -14.60 -14.30
N PHE A 212 11.44 -14.72 -13.58
CA PHE A 212 11.82 -15.96 -12.90
C PHE A 212 10.74 -16.40 -11.91
N LEU A 213 10.21 -15.49 -11.08
CA LEU A 213 9.13 -15.82 -10.14
C LEU A 213 7.83 -16.19 -10.87
N LEU A 214 7.48 -15.50 -11.96
CA LEU A 214 6.32 -15.83 -12.77
C LEU A 214 6.43 -17.27 -13.31
N LEU A 215 7.58 -17.63 -13.90
CA LEU A 215 7.83 -18.97 -14.45
C LEU A 215 7.88 -20.03 -13.35
N LYS A 216 8.60 -19.78 -12.25
CA LYS A 216 8.73 -20.67 -11.10
C LYS A 216 7.37 -21.09 -10.55
N HIS A 217 6.43 -20.15 -10.42
CA HIS A 217 5.13 -20.42 -9.83
C HIS A 217 4.06 -20.82 -10.85
N THR A 218 4.31 -20.68 -12.16
CA THR A 218 3.39 -21.12 -13.21
C THR A 218 3.67 -22.56 -13.65
N ILE A 219 4.94 -22.91 -13.83
CA ILE A 219 5.35 -24.23 -14.33
C ILE A 219 5.48 -25.19 -13.14
N PRO A 220 4.69 -26.29 -13.08
CA PRO A 220 4.83 -27.26 -12.01
C PRO A 220 6.19 -27.95 -12.07
N GLY A 221 6.86 -28.05 -10.92
CA GLY A 221 8.18 -28.69 -10.80
C GLY A 221 8.47 -29.16 -9.37
N PHE A 222 9.66 -29.72 -9.16
CA PHE A 222 10.06 -30.25 -7.84
C PHE A 222 10.20 -29.17 -6.75
N TRP A 223 10.29 -27.90 -7.13
CA TRP A 223 10.40 -26.75 -6.24
C TRP A 223 9.06 -26.22 -5.71
N MET A 224 7.95 -26.76 -6.20
CA MET A 224 6.59 -26.30 -5.89
C MET A 224 5.93 -27.21 -4.86
N GLU A 225 5.20 -26.63 -3.91
CA GLU A 225 4.47 -27.38 -2.90
C GLU A 225 3.26 -28.10 -3.51
N GLU A 226 2.88 -29.26 -2.97
CA GLU A 226 1.71 -30.04 -3.46
C GLU A 226 0.40 -29.25 -3.40
N LYS A 227 0.22 -28.39 -2.38
CA LYS A 227 -0.94 -27.49 -2.30
C LYS A 227 -0.96 -26.46 -3.42
N GLU A 228 0.18 -25.85 -3.75
CA GLU A 228 0.29 -24.95 -4.90
C GLU A 228 0.04 -25.70 -6.22
N LYS A 229 0.60 -26.91 -6.38
CA LYS A 229 0.37 -27.77 -7.56
C LYS A 229 -1.09 -28.19 -7.74
N SER A 230 -1.86 -28.26 -6.65
CA SER A 230 -3.28 -28.60 -6.71
C SER A 230 -4.13 -27.54 -7.44
N LEU A 231 -3.60 -26.32 -7.60
CA LEU A 231 -4.23 -25.27 -8.39
C LEU A 231 -3.95 -25.45 -9.89
N ASP A 232 -4.95 -25.10 -10.71
CA ASP A 232 -4.76 -25.03 -12.15
C ASP A 232 -3.65 -24.04 -12.52
N TRP A 233 -2.93 -24.35 -13.61
CA TRP A 233 -1.81 -23.53 -14.08
C TRP A 233 -2.28 -22.11 -14.43
N CYS A 234 -3.51 -21.97 -14.96
CA CYS A 234 -4.08 -20.66 -15.29
C CYS A 234 -4.31 -19.84 -14.02
N THR A 235 -4.86 -20.44 -12.96
CA THR A 235 -5.04 -19.76 -11.67
C THR A 235 -3.70 -19.31 -11.09
N ARG A 236 -2.66 -20.16 -11.16
CA ARG A 236 -1.31 -19.81 -10.70
C ARG A 236 -0.71 -18.67 -11.52
N PHE A 237 -0.81 -18.74 -12.84
CA PHE A 237 -0.35 -17.67 -13.73
C PHE A 237 -1.04 -16.34 -13.42
N VAL A 238 -2.38 -16.35 -13.30
CA VAL A 238 -3.18 -15.18 -12.96
C VAL A 238 -2.79 -14.62 -11.60
N ALA A 239 -2.58 -15.46 -10.59
CA ALA A 239 -2.15 -15.03 -9.26
C ALA A 239 -0.81 -14.29 -9.30
N GLN A 240 0.14 -14.78 -10.10
CA GLN A 240 1.47 -14.20 -10.21
C GLN A 240 1.49 -12.95 -11.08
N ILE A 241 0.71 -12.93 -12.18
CA ILE A 241 0.62 -11.79 -13.08
C ILE A 241 -0.08 -10.61 -12.39
N GLN A 242 -1.17 -10.85 -11.64
CA GLN A 242 -1.89 -9.82 -10.88
C GLN A 242 -0.98 -9.00 -9.95
N ARG A 243 0.10 -9.60 -9.46
CA ARG A 243 1.05 -8.96 -8.55
C ARG A 243 2.19 -8.21 -9.24
N ARG A 244 2.52 -8.56 -10.49
CA ARG A 244 3.77 -8.14 -11.15
C ARG A 244 3.59 -7.48 -12.52
N TRP A 245 2.40 -7.56 -13.11
CA TRP A 245 2.22 -7.19 -14.51
C TRP A 245 2.51 -5.71 -14.81
N PHE A 246 2.22 -4.80 -13.89
CA PHE A 246 2.59 -3.38 -14.06
C PHE A 246 4.11 -3.17 -14.09
N GLU A 247 4.84 -3.87 -13.22
CA GLU A 247 6.31 -3.79 -13.18
C GLU A 247 6.92 -4.46 -14.40
N LEU A 248 6.47 -5.67 -14.75
CA LEU A 248 6.90 -6.41 -15.93
C LEU A 248 6.64 -5.63 -17.22
N GLY A 249 5.44 -5.06 -17.39
CA GLY A 249 5.08 -4.27 -18.56
C GLY A 249 5.97 -3.03 -18.71
N ASN A 250 6.19 -2.29 -17.60
CA ASN A 250 7.08 -1.14 -17.59
C ASN A 250 8.54 -1.55 -17.89
N ASP A 251 9.04 -2.62 -17.29
CA ASP A 251 10.39 -3.11 -17.52
C ASP A 251 10.62 -3.53 -18.98
N VAL A 252 9.68 -4.28 -19.58
CA VAL A 252 9.78 -4.72 -20.99
C VAL A 252 9.90 -3.53 -21.93
N VAL A 253 9.06 -2.50 -21.74
CA VAL A 253 9.11 -1.29 -22.57
C VAL A 253 10.45 -0.57 -22.40
N TRP A 254 10.88 -0.31 -21.17
CA TRP A 254 12.10 0.46 -20.93
C TRP A 254 13.39 -0.29 -21.29
N ILE A 255 13.43 -1.62 -21.13
CA ILE A 255 14.54 -2.45 -21.64
C ILE A 255 14.58 -2.38 -23.16
N THR A 256 13.44 -2.56 -23.84
CA THR A 256 13.37 -2.52 -25.31
C THR A 256 13.81 -1.16 -25.84
N VAL A 257 13.27 -0.08 -25.27
CA VAL A 257 13.62 1.29 -25.65
C VAL A 257 15.10 1.57 -25.39
N GLY A 258 15.62 1.15 -24.24
CA GLY A 258 17.03 1.32 -23.90
C GLY A 258 17.97 0.56 -24.85
N LEU A 259 17.65 -0.70 -25.19
CA LEU A 259 18.43 -1.50 -26.13
C LEU A 259 18.42 -0.91 -27.55
N LEU A 260 17.24 -0.49 -28.04
CA LEU A 260 17.12 0.13 -29.36
C LEU A 260 17.88 1.46 -29.41
N ASN A 261 17.76 2.30 -28.38
CA ASN A 261 18.50 3.56 -28.31
C ASN A 261 20.02 3.35 -28.16
N CYS A 262 20.45 2.30 -27.47
CA CYS A 262 21.87 2.01 -27.24
C CYS A 262 22.57 1.42 -28.47
N PHE A 263 21.90 0.54 -29.22
CA PHE A 263 22.54 -0.25 -30.29
C PHE A 263 22.04 0.05 -31.70
N LEU A 264 20.78 0.48 -31.87
CA LEU A 264 20.16 0.65 -33.19
C LEU A 264 20.03 2.12 -33.60
N PHE A 265 19.54 2.98 -32.71
CA PHE A 265 19.27 4.40 -33.00
C PHE A 265 20.46 5.30 -32.66
N ILE A 266 21.61 4.97 -33.24
CA ILE A 266 22.85 5.73 -33.14
C ILE A 266 23.16 6.47 -34.45
N GLY A 267 24.03 7.49 -34.38
CA GLY A 267 24.46 8.25 -35.56
C GLY A 267 23.28 8.94 -36.28
N PRO A 268 23.10 8.76 -37.60
CA PRO A 268 22.02 9.39 -38.36
C PRO A 268 20.60 9.05 -37.86
N LEU A 269 20.44 7.90 -37.18
CA LEU A 269 19.14 7.47 -36.63
C LEU A 269 18.87 8.02 -35.22
N ALA A 270 19.81 8.76 -34.61
CA ALA A 270 19.64 9.32 -33.28
C ALA A 270 18.34 10.14 -33.08
N PRO A 271 17.84 10.94 -34.05
CA PRO A 271 16.57 11.64 -33.88
C PRO A 271 15.36 10.70 -33.66
N VAL A 272 15.39 9.48 -34.21
CA VAL A 272 14.33 8.46 -34.03
C VAL A 272 14.22 8.04 -32.56
N SER A 273 15.34 8.00 -31.83
CA SER A 273 15.37 7.67 -30.41
C SER A 273 14.49 8.59 -29.55
N ILE A 274 14.37 9.87 -29.95
CA ILE A 274 13.55 10.85 -29.23
C ILE A 274 12.07 10.50 -29.39
N TYR A 275 11.62 10.19 -30.60
CA TYR A 275 10.23 9.78 -30.86
C TYR A 275 9.89 8.50 -30.10
N LEU A 276 10.77 7.50 -30.14
CA LEU A 276 10.55 6.25 -29.39
C LEU A 276 10.47 6.52 -27.88
N THR A 277 11.36 7.35 -27.34
CA THR A 277 11.36 7.69 -25.92
C THR A 277 10.09 8.44 -25.51
N VAL A 278 9.61 9.37 -26.32
CA VAL A 278 8.34 10.08 -26.08
C VAL A 278 7.15 9.12 -26.13
N ALA A 279 7.14 8.17 -27.08
CA ALA A 279 6.12 7.12 -27.13
C ALA A 279 6.15 6.21 -25.88
N ALA A 280 7.34 5.89 -25.35
CA ALA A 280 7.47 5.14 -24.10
C ALA A 280 6.90 5.91 -22.90
N PHE A 281 7.08 7.23 -22.84
CA PHE A 281 6.42 8.06 -21.82
C PHE A 281 4.90 8.13 -21.98
N ALA A 282 4.38 8.12 -23.21
CA ALA A 282 2.94 7.99 -23.44
C ALA A 282 2.40 6.64 -22.93
N PHE A 283 3.16 5.56 -23.14
CA PHE A 283 2.86 4.26 -22.55
C PHE A 283 2.85 4.31 -21.01
N ASP A 284 3.80 5.01 -20.37
CA ASP A 284 3.81 5.16 -18.92
C ASP A 284 2.55 5.85 -18.38
N ILE A 285 2.00 6.85 -19.10
CA ILE A 285 0.70 7.46 -18.77
C ILE A 285 -0.40 6.41 -18.83
N ALA A 286 -0.48 5.65 -19.92
CA ALA A 286 -1.51 4.63 -20.11
C ALA A 286 -1.42 3.54 -19.03
N ASN A 287 -0.21 3.04 -18.76
CA ASN A 287 0.06 2.02 -17.75
C ASN A 287 -0.30 2.50 -16.34
N THR A 288 0.10 3.72 -15.98
CA THR A 288 -0.19 4.31 -14.65
C THR A 288 -1.68 4.64 -14.49
N SER A 289 -2.33 5.13 -15.55
CA SER A 289 -3.78 5.39 -15.54
C SER A 289 -4.58 4.11 -15.42
N PHE A 290 -4.19 3.06 -16.14
CA PHE A 290 -4.85 1.76 -16.05
C PHE A 290 -4.63 1.11 -14.68
N ARG A 291 -3.46 1.34 -14.05
CA ARG A 291 -3.23 1.00 -12.65
C ARG A 291 -4.18 1.70 -11.70
N ALA A 292 -4.30 3.02 -11.85
CA ALA A 292 -5.20 3.80 -11.03
C ALA A 292 -6.66 3.32 -11.17
N TYR A 293 -7.09 3.05 -12.40
CA TYR A 293 -8.43 2.53 -12.68
C TYR A 293 -8.70 1.19 -11.98
N ILE A 294 -7.79 0.21 -12.09
CA ILE A 294 -7.97 -1.11 -11.47
C ILE A 294 -7.93 -1.03 -9.93
N GLU A 295 -6.98 -0.28 -9.36
CA GLU A 295 -6.87 -0.15 -7.91
C GLU A 295 -8.08 0.58 -7.29
N LEU A 296 -8.57 1.65 -7.95
CA LEU A 296 -9.74 2.41 -7.48
C LEU A 296 -11.04 1.63 -7.66
N ASN A 297 -11.24 0.93 -8.79
CA ASN A 297 -12.45 0.15 -9.01
C ASN A 297 -12.65 -0.91 -7.93
N ARG A 298 -11.58 -1.58 -7.48
CA ARG A 298 -11.66 -2.55 -6.38
C ARG A 298 -12.18 -1.93 -5.08
N LEU A 299 -11.76 -0.70 -4.78
CA LEU A 299 -12.24 0.02 -3.60
C LEU A 299 -13.70 0.49 -3.76
N PHE A 300 -14.08 0.95 -4.95
CA PHE A 300 -15.45 1.36 -5.23
C PHE A 300 -16.42 0.19 -5.24
N GLU A 301 -16.05 -0.95 -5.82
CA GLU A 301 -16.83 -2.20 -5.75
C GLU A 301 -17.04 -2.63 -4.28
N LEU A 302 -15.99 -2.53 -3.46
CA LEU A 302 -16.09 -2.80 -2.02
C LEU A 302 -17.05 -1.80 -1.34
N GLN A 303 -16.93 -0.50 -1.63
CA GLN A 303 -17.82 0.53 -1.09
C GLN A 303 -19.28 0.31 -1.51
N GLU A 304 -19.54 -0.05 -2.77
CA GLU A 304 -20.85 -0.35 -3.31
C GLU A 304 -21.47 -1.57 -2.61
N TYR A 305 -20.68 -2.64 -2.42
CA TYR A 305 -21.11 -3.81 -1.66
C TYR A 305 -21.57 -3.43 -0.25
N TYR A 306 -20.78 -2.65 0.49
CA TYR A 306 -21.13 -2.22 1.84
C TYR A 306 -22.33 -1.26 1.88
N THR A 307 -22.52 -0.47 0.82
CA THR A 307 -23.69 0.40 0.68
C THR A 307 -24.96 -0.41 0.45
N ALA A 308 -24.89 -1.44 -0.40
CA ALA A 308 -25.99 -2.39 -0.58
C ALA A 308 -26.29 -3.18 0.70
N LEU A 309 -25.26 -3.56 1.47
CA LEU A 309 -25.41 -4.24 2.75
C LEU A 309 -26.11 -3.35 3.79
N TRP A 310 -25.73 -2.07 3.86
CA TRP A 310 -26.36 -1.08 4.75
C TRP A 310 -27.86 -0.90 4.46
N GLY A 311 -28.23 -0.86 3.17
CA GLY A 311 -29.63 -0.70 2.74
C GLY A 311 -30.52 -1.92 3.04
N LYS A 312 -29.94 -3.12 3.11
CA LYS A 312 -30.65 -4.37 3.42
C LYS A 312 -30.73 -4.67 4.92
N GLU A 313 -29.94 -3.98 5.75
CA GLU A 313 -29.90 -4.24 7.18
C GLU A 313 -31.07 -3.57 7.91
N GLU A 314 -31.85 -4.38 8.63
CA GLU A 314 -32.96 -3.91 9.46
C GLU A 314 -32.52 -3.55 10.90
N ASN A 315 -31.44 -4.17 11.39
CA ASN A 315 -30.91 -3.92 12.73
C ASN A 315 -30.08 -2.63 12.77
N GLU A 316 -30.52 -1.65 13.55
CA GLU A 316 -29.86 -0.34 13.72
C GLU A 316 -28.43 -0.44 14.27
N GLU A 317 -28.11 -1.38 15.17
CA GLU A 317 -26.74 -1.53 15.69
C GLU A 317 -25.79 -2.07 14.62
N SER A 318 -26.25 -3.05 13.82
CA SER A 318 -25.48 -3.58 12.69
C SER A 318 -25.34 -2.54 11.58
N ARG A 319 -26.40 -1.75 11.33
CA ARG A 319 -26.40 -0.65 10.38
C ARG A 319 -25.39 0.43 10.76
N GLN A 320 -25.29 0.78 12.04
CA GLN A 320 -24.30 1.74 12.55
C GLN A 320 -22.87 1.19 12.41
N ALA A 321 -22.63 -0.08 12.73
CA ALA A 321 -21.32 -0.72 12.53
C ALA A 321 -20.89 -0.75 11.05
N ILE A 322 -21.82 -1.01 10.12
CA ILE A 322 -21.56 -0.94 8.68
C ILE A 322 -21.20 0.50 8.28
N LYS A 323 -21.95 1.49 8.76
CA LYS A 323 -21.72 2.91 8.46
C LYS A 323 -20.34 3.38 8.95
N GLU A 324 -19.94 2.96 10.14
CA GLU A 324 -18.60 3.23 10.66
C GLU A 324 -17.52 2.60 9.79
N TYR A 325 -17.68 1.34 9.39
CA TYR A 325 -16.76 0.68 8.47
C TYR A 325 -16.67 1.40 7.10
N GLN A 326 -17.80 1.85 6.56
CA GLN A 326 -17.83 2.63 5.31
C GLN A 326 -17.06 3.95 5.41
N ASN A 327 -17.02 4.60 6.59
CA ASN A 327 -16.21 5.80 6.78
C ASN A 327 -14.71 5.48 6.62
N TYR A 328 -14.24 4.34 7.13
CA TYR A 328 -12.85 3.89 6.93
C TYR A 328 -12.56 3.56 5.46
N ILE A 329 -13.50 2.90 4.75
CA ILE A 329 -13.38 2.66 3.31
C ILE A 329 -13.26 4.00 2.56
N THR A 330 -14.12 4.97 2.90
CA THR A 330 -14.14 6.29 2.24
C THR A 330 -12.83 7.05 2.48
N HIS A 331 -12.31 7.03 3.71
CA HIS A 331 -11.01 7.62 4.01
C HIS A 331 -9.89 6.94 3.22
N ARG A 332 -9.93 5.60 3.10
CA ARG A 332 -8.96 4.86 2.28
C ARG A 332 -9.07 5.22 0.80
N ILE A 333 -10.28 5.36 0.27
CA ILE A 333 -10.53 5.80 -1.12
C ILE A 333 -9.92 7.18 -1.36
N GLN A 334 -10.14 8.15 -0.48
CA GLN A 334 -9.59 9.51 -0.64
C GLN A 334 -8.06 9.51 -0.68
N PHE A 335 -7.42 8.75 0.23
CA PHE A 335 -5.97 8.61 0.25
C PHE A 335 -5.44 7.95 -1.04
N GLU A 336 -6.05 6.84 -1.45
CA GLU A 336 -5.64 6.07 -2.64
C GLU A 336 -5.85 6.87 -3.93
N GLN A 337 -6.95 7.63 -4.03
CA GLN A 337 -7.19 8.58 -5.12
C GLN A 337 -6.08 9.62 -5.21
N LEU A 338 -5.73 10.26 -4.10
CA LEU A 338 -4.67 11.27 -4.09
C LEU A 338 -3.32 10.68 -4.50
N ARG A 339 -2.96 9.49 -4.00
CA ARG A 339 -1.73 8.78 -4.36
C ARG A 339 -1.66 8.45 -5.85
N LEU A 340 -2.74 7.90 -6.38
CA LEU A 340 -2.80 7.44 -7.77
C LEU A 340 -2.87 8.62 -8.74
N TRP A 341 -3.63 9.67 -8.42
CA TRP A 341 -3.67 10.89 -9.23
C TRP A 341 -2.33 11.61 -9.24
N LEU A 342 -1.61 11.67 -8.12
CA LEU A 342 -0.25 12.21 -8.08
C LEU A 342 0.68 11.44 -9.01
N SER A 343 0.57 10.10 -9.04
CA SER A 343 1.36 9.25 -9.94
C SER A 343 1.04 9.51 -11.42
N VAL A 344 -0.25 9.61 -11.78
CA VAL A 344 -0.70 9.93 -13.15
C VAL A 344 -0.25 11.34 -13.55
N ALA A 345 -0.45 12.34 -12.69
CA ALA A 345 -0.05 13.73 -12.94
C ALA A 345 1.46 13.85 -13.17
N ASN A 346 2.28 13.14 -12.40
CA ASN A 346 3.72 13.08 -12.60
C ASN A 346 4.07 12.46 -13.97
N ALA A 347 3.44 11.34 -14.36
CA ALA A 347 3.67 10.73 -15.67
C ALA A 347 3.31 11.68 -16.83
N VAL A 348 2.18 12.38 -16.73
CA VAL A 348 1.74 13.38 -17.71
C VAL A 348 2.73 14.55 -17.76
N ALA A 349 3.14 15.09 -16.62
CA ALA A 349 4.08 16.21 -16.57
C ALA A 349 5.44 15.83 -17.17
N VAL A 350 5.95 14.62 -16.91
CA VAL A 350 7.18 14.11 -17.52
C VAL A 350 7.02 13.96 -19.04
N PHE A 351 5.92 13.38 -19.52
CA PHE A 351 5.63 13.25 -20.95
C PHE A 351 5.59 14.62 -21.66
N LEU A 352 4.89 15.60 -21.08
CA LEU A 352 4.82 16.97 -21.61
C LEU A 352 6.22 17.60 -21.66
N SER A 353 7.00 17.46 -20.59
CA SER A 353 8.37 17.96 -20.55
C SER A 353 9.27 17.33 -21.63
N MET A 354 9.11 16.02 -21.86
CA MET A 354 9.86 15.27 -22.86
C MET A 354 9.45 15.62 -24.29
N SER A 355 8.17 15.93 -24.50
CA SER A 355 7.62 16.31 -25.80
C SER A 355 8.22 17.62 -26.31
N LEU A 356 8.62 18.53 -25.42
CA LEU A 356 9.33 19.78 -25.79
C LEU A 356 10.70 19.55 -26.45
N ALA A 357 11.22 18.32 -26.42
CA ALA A 357 12.45 17.96 -27.11
C ALA A 357 12.24 17.28 -28.46
N LEU A 358 10.99 17.17 -28.94
CA LEU A 358 10.71 16.61 -30.25
C LEU A 358 11.35 17.46 -31.35
N PRO A 359 12.08 16.87 -32.32
CA PRO A 359 12.86 17.62 -33.30
C PRO A 359 12.11 18.75 -34.03
N PHE A 360 10.81 18.57 -34.32
CA PHE A 360 9.98 19.58 -35.00
C PHE A 360 9.60 20.78 -34.12
N LEU A 361 9.73 20.67 -32.79
CA LEU A 361 9.55 21.78 -31.85
C LEU A 361 10.87 22.49 -31.52
N VAL A 362 12.02 21.89 -31.87
CA VAL A 362 13.36 22.45 -31.60
C VAL A 362 13.74 23.46 -32.69
N SER A 363 12.88 24.45 -32.93
CA SER A 363 13.22 25.63 -33.75
C SER A 363 14.21 26.55 -33.02
N SER A 364 14.27 26.45 -31.69
CA SER A 364 15.20 27.16 -30.81
C SER A 364 15.66 26.23 -29.69
N PRO A 365 16.95 26.25 -29.29
CA PRO A 365 17.47 25.45 -28.18
C PRO A 365 16.84 25.81 -26.82
N VAL A 366 16.17 26.97 -26.73
CA VAL A 366 15.46 27.42 -25.52
C VAL A 366 14.29 26.50 -25.17
N ILE A 367 13.57 25.97 -26.15
CA ILE A 367 12.39 25.11 -25.94
C ILE A 367 12.76 23.79 -25.23
N PRO A 368 13.72 22.99 -25.73
CA PRO A 368 14.14 21.78 -25.02
C PRO A 368 14.80 22.10 -23.67
N PHE A 369 15.48 23.24 -23.52
CA PHE A 369 16.02 23.68 -22.23
C PHE A 369 14.92 23.92 -21.18
N ILE A 370 13.82 24.60 -21.55
CA ILE A 370 12.64 24.76 -20.70
C ILE A 370 12.09 23.38 -20.30
N GLY A 371 11.99 22.45 -21.25
CA GLY A 371 11.57 21.07 -20.96
C GLY A 371 12.48 20.35 -19.96
N ALA A 372 13.80 20.50 -20.07
CA ALA A 372 14.75 19.91 -19.13
C ALA A 372 14.69 20.53 -17.73
N ALA A 373 14.51 21.85 -17.63
CA ALA A 373 14.29 22.53 -16.35
C ALA A 373 12.98 22.06 -15.70
N PHE A 374 11.91 21.93 -16.49
CA PHE A 374 10.62 21.44 -16.02
C PHE A 374 10.70 19.99 -15.53
N LEU A 375 11.49 19.10 -16.18
CA LEU A 375 11.72 17.73 -15.68
C LEU A 375 12.32 17.66 -14.27
N ILE A 376 13.22 18.58 -13.94
CA ILE A 376 13.84 18.67 -12.60
C ILE A 376 12.82 19.25 -11.61
N ALA A 377 12.10 20.29 -11.99
CA ALA A 377 11.04 20.85 -11.14
C ALA A 377 9.96 19.81 -10.80
N VAL A 378 9.50 19.05 -11.80
CA VAL A 378 8.54 17.94 -11.63
C VAL A 378 9.11 16.83 -10.74
N TRP A 379 10.41 16.53 -10.86
CA TRP A 379 11.07 15.56 -9.97
C TRP A 379 11.02 16.02 -8.51
N VAL A 380 11.42 17.28 -8.23
CA VAL A 380 11.43 17.84 -6.88
C VAL A 380 10.01 17.87 -6.31
N ALA A 381 9.05 18.38 -7.07
CA ALA A 381 7.65 18.47 -6.65
C ALA A 381 7.05 17.07 -6.38
N SER A 382 7.34 16.09 -7.24
CA SER A 382 6.84 14.72 -7.05
C SER A 382 7.45 14.07 -5.81
N TYR A 383 8.75 14.28 -5.57
CA TYR A 383 9.43 13.77 -4.39
C TYR A 383 8.83 14.36 -3.11
N THR A 384 8.68 15.69 -3.03
CA THR A 384 8.15 16.36 -1.83
C THR A 384 6.70 15.99 -1.58
N LEU A 385 5.85 15.99 -2.61
CA LEU A 385 4.44 15.61 -2.48
C LEU A 385 4.27 14.14 -2.07
N THR A 386 5.11 13.24 -2.58
CA THR A 386 5.08 11.82 -2.17
C THR A 386 5.47 11.68 -0.69
N GLN A 387 6.49 12.40 -0.23
CA GLN A 387 6.90 12.38 1.19
C GLN A 387 5.80 12.94 2.11
N MET A 388 5.16 14.05 1.73
CA MET A 388 4.03 14.61 2.46
C MET A 388 2.83 13.66 2.50
N LEU A 389 2.57 12.94 1.41
CA LEU A 389 1.47 11.99 1.32
C LEU A 389 1.72 10.74 2.19
N GLU A 390 2.94 10.20 2.21
CA GLU A 390 3.28 9.05 3.05
C GLU A 390 3.11 9.33 4.55
N GLN A 391 3.22 10.60 5.00
CA GLN A 391 2.91 10.97 6.39
C GLN A 391 1.42 10.84 6.74
N HIS A 392 0.53 10.89 5.75
CA HIS A 392 -0.92 10.78 5.91
C HIS A 392 -1.44 9.36 5.60
N ARG A 393 -0.53 8.42 5.36
CA ARG A 393 -0.90 7.04 5.03
C ARG A 393 -1.67 6.41 6.19
N PRO A 394 -2.85 5.79 5.94
CA PRO A 394 -3.56 5.04 6.96
C PRO A 394 -2.64 3.97 7.55
N ASN A 395 -2.50 3.95 8.87
CA ASN A 395 -1.69 2.95 9.54
C ASN A 395 -2.42 1.61 9.48
N ASP A 396 -1.77 0.65 8.85
CA ASP A 396 -2.27 -0.72 8.66
C ASP A 396 -1.59 -1.70 9.66
N ILE A 397 -0.69 -1.19 10.52
CA ILE A 397 0.11 -1.97 11.47
C ILE A 397 -0.55 -1.92 12.84
N VAL A 398 -1.05 -3.06 13.32
CA VAL A 398 -1.60 -3.18 14.67
C VAL A 398 -0.47 -3.51 15.63
N GLU A 399 -0.13 -2.57 16.51
CA GLU A 399 0.75 -2.79 17.65
C GLU A 399 -0.08 -2.96 18.91
N LYS A 400 0.41 -3.78 19.86
CA LYS A 400 -0.27 -3.94 21.16
C LYS A 400 -0.08 -2.65 21.98
N PRO A 401 -1.14 -1.91 22.34
CA PRO A 401 -1.01 -0.75 23.20
C PRO A 401 -0.48 -1.14 24.59
N ALA A 402 0.39 -0.33 25.18
CA ALA A 402 0.85 -0.52 26.57
C ALA A 402 -0.31 -0.50 27.59
N ASN A 403 -1.43 0.13 27.23
CA ASN A 403 -2.60 0.36 28.09
C ASN A 403 -3.70 -0.71 28.01
N VAL A 404 -3.51 -1.82 27.26
CA VAL A 404 -4.54 -2.89 27.15
C VAL A 404 -4.86 -3.51 28.52
N SER A 405 -3.91 -3.48 29.47
CA SER A 405 -4.12 -3.90 30.86
C SER A 405 -5.23 -3.13 31.59
N LYS A 406 -5.57 -1.89 31.15
CA LYS A 406 -6.67 -1.08 31.69
C LYS A 406 -8.05 -1.52 31.18
N LEU A 407 -8.13 -2.40 30.18
CA LEU A 407 -9.39 -2.95 29.62
C LEU A 407 -9.63 -4.42 30.01
N GLY A 408 -8.63 -5.06 30.63
CA GLY A 408 -8.69 -6.44 31.11
C GLY A 408 -9.63 -6.60 32.31
N PHE A 409 -10.04 -7.84 32.58
CA PHE A 409 -10.91 -8.21 33.72
C PHE A 409 -10.33 -7.79 35.10
N PHE A 410 -9.02 -7.53 35.16
CA PHE A 410 -8.27 -7.08 36.34
C PHE A 410 -7.86 -5.61 36.31
N ALA A 411 -8.46 -4.80 35.42
CA ALA A 411 -8.23 -3.36 35.43
C ALA A 411 -8.59 -2.80 36.80
N GLN A 412 -7.59 -2.33 37.56
CA GLN A 412 -7.82 -1.59 38.78
C GLN A 412 -8.64 -0.36 38.40
N LYS A 413 -9.93 -0.33 38.76
CA LYS A 413 -10.70 0.91 38.75
C LYS A 413 -9.92 1.90 39.60
N GLU A 414 -9.40 2.96 39.00
CA GLU A 414 -8.80 4.05 39.75
C GLU A 414 -9.83 4.47 40.81
N LYS A 415 -9.46 4.26 42.09
CA LYS A 415 -10.21 4.86 43.19
C LYS A 415 -10.13 6.35 42.97
N VAL A 416 -11.26 6.98 42.67
CA VAL A 416 -11.40 8.43 42.73
C VAL A 416 -10.77 8.88 44.06
N PRO A 417 -9.72 9.72 44.05
CA PRO A 417 -9.11 10.17 45.28
C PRO A 417 -10.17 10.90 46.09
N SER A 418 -10.45 10.41 47.30
CA SER A 418 -11.38 11.03 48.25
C SER A 418 -10.91 12.39 48.79
N SER A 419 -10.07 13.12 48.05
CA SER A 419 -9.54 14.44 48.42
C SER A 419 -10.35 15.61 47.84
N MET A 420 -11.58 15.38 47.39
CA MET A 420 -12.55 16.45 47.09
C MET A 420 -13.80 16.38 47.97
N LEU A 421 -13.68 15.87 49.20
CA LEU A 421 -14.55 16.30 50.29
C LEU A 421 -13.90 17.52 50.92
N VAL A 422 -14.18 18.69 50.34
CA VAL A 422 -13.94 19.97 51.01
C VAL A 422 -14.89 20.03 52.20
N ASP A 423 -14.29 20.11 53.38
CA ASP A 423 -14.98 20.32 54.64
C ASP A 423 -15.86 21.57 54.57
N LYS A 424 -17.12 21.38 54.97
CA LYS A 424 -18.02 22.43 55.45
C LYS A 424 -17.46 22.99 56.75
N GLU A 425 -17.36 24.32 56.86
CA GLU A 425 -17.78 25.13 58.02
C GLU A 425 -17.46 26.63 57.79
N PRO A 426 -18.03 27.58 58.54
CA PRO A 426 -19.45 27.94 58.59
C PRO A 426 -19.68 29.42 58.20
N THR A 427 -20.95 29.75 57.98
CA THR A 427 -21.50 31.09 57.76
C THR A 427 -21.02 32.13 58.80
N PRO A 428 -20.86 33.39 58.40
CA PRO A 428 -21.70 34.41 59.03
C PRO A 428 -22.43 35.31 58.04
N GLU A 429 -23.54 35.80 58.56
CA GLU A 429 -24.61 36.60 57.98
C GLU A 429 -24.24 38.02 57.51
N LEU A 430 -25.11 38.51 56.61
CA LEU A 430 -25.63 39.89 56.50
C LEU A 430 -24.69 41.01 56.02
N GLU A 431 -24.88 41.52 54.80
CA GLU A 431 -25.75 42.68 54.52
C GLU A 431 -25.71 43.13 53.04
N ASP A 432 -26.91 43.29 52.48
CA ASP A 432 -27.37 44.34 51.56
C ASP A 432 -26.37 45.11 50.66
N THR A 433 -26.52 44.98 49.34
CA THR A 433 -27.05 46.03 48.42
C THR A 433 -26.76 45.71 46.95
N SER A 434 -27.84 45.65 46.15
CA SER A 434 -27.85 45.84 44.69
C SER A 434 -27.62 47.33 44.32
N PRO A 435 -27.67 47.75 43.03
CA PRO A 435 -27.02 47.26 41.81
C PRO A 435 -26.34 48.41 41.03
N SER A 436 -25.44 48.13 40.06
CA SER A 436 -25.22 48.92 38.83
C SER A 436 -23.93 48.42 38.15
N ALA A 437 -23.96 47.90 36.92
CA ALA A 437 -24.10 48.57 35.63
C ALA A 437 -22.73 48.79 34.96
N ILE A 438 -22.73 48.64 33.63
CA ILE A 438 -21.87 49.32 32.65
C ILE A 438 -20.56 48.62 32.19
N CYS A 439 -20.60 48.33 30.88
CA CYS A 439 -19.53 48.34 29.85
C CYS A 439 -18.54 47.16 29.67
N SER A 440 -18.72 46.52 28.50
CA SER A 440 -17.74 46.07 27.49
C SER A 440 -16.58 47.08 27.20
N PRO A 441 -15.67 46.88 26.21
CA PRO A 441 -15.03 45.70 25.61
C PRO A 441 -13.48 45.88 25.43
N CYS A 442 -12.87 44.98 24.63
CA CYS A 442 -11.54 45.06 23.96
C CYS A 442 -10.36 44.51 24.80
N CYS A 443 -9.46 43.66 24.27
CA CYS A 443 -8.96 43.51 22.90
C CYS A 443 -9.02 42.08 22.34
#